data_AF-A0A2S5D0P0-F1
#
_entry.id   AF-A0A2S5D0P0-F1
#
_cell.length_a   1.000
_cell.length_b   1.000
_cell.length_c   1.000
_cell.angle_alpha   90.00
_cell.angle_beta   90.00
_cell.angle_gamma   90.00
#
_symmetry.space_group_name_H-M   'P 1'
#
loop_
_entity.id
_entity.type
_entity.pdbx_description
1 polymer ?
#
loop_
_entity_poly.entity_id
_entity_poly.type
_entity_poly.pdbx_seq_one_letter_code
_entity_poly.pdbx_strand_id
1 'polypeptide(L)'
;MEEIIFNDCIVKIDKKKTIELFKNLPKVSEKAHCGCEDCQLFTKQIQHASPQVLDFFKQLGVDPTKEAEVWRAIPNEDGFDTYSADYHFIGAIQGTDDLDWIQVE
;
A
#
# COMPACT_ATOMS: atom_id res chain seq x y z
N MET A 1 -16.71 -9.70 -1.10
CA MET A 1 -15.39 -9.71 -0.45
C MET A 1 -14.56 -10.72 -1.20
N GLU A 2 -13.36 -10.33 -1.61
CA GLU A 2 -12.40 -11.24 -2.26
C GLU A 2 -11.57 -11.94 -1.17
N GLU A 3 -11.15 -13.18 -1.38
CA GLU A 3 -10.31 -13.91 -0.43
C GLU A 3 -8.90 -14.03 -1.01
N ILE A 4 -7.90 -13.67 -0.22
CA ILE A 4 -6.49 -13.94 -0.50
C ILE A 4 -5.97 -14.85 0.60
N ILE A 5 -5.21 -15.86 0.18
CA ILE A 5 -4.49 -16.73 1.09
C ILE A 5 -3.09 -16.16 1.21
N PHE A 6 -2.73 -15.71 2.41
CA PHE A 6 -1.37 -15.37 2.78
C PHE A 6 -0.88 -16.46 3.74
N ASN A 7 -0.02 -17.35 3.26
CA ASN A 7 0.39 -18.58 3.96
C ASN A 7 -0.82 -19.37 4.47
N ASP A 8 -0.95 -19.57 5.79
CA ASP A 8 -2.05 -20.31 6.42
C ASP A 8 -3.24 -19.41 6.80
N CYS A 9 -3.18 -18.10 6.51
CA CYS A 9 -4.21 -17.14 6.85
C CYS A 9 -5.09 -16.79 5.65
N ILE A 10 -6.40 -16.90 5.84
CA ILE A 10 -7.40 -16.44 4.85
C ILE A 10 -7.74 -14.98 5.17
N VAL A 11 -7.38 -14.07 4.28
CA VAL A 11 -7.66 -12.64 4.40
C VAL A 11 -8.80 -12.28 3.46
N LYS A 12 -9.92 -11.84 4.04
CA LYS A 12 -11.10 -11.33 3.34
C LYS A 12 -10.95 -9.86 3.11
N ILE A 13 -11.05 -9.43 1.86
CA ILE A 13 -10.89 -8.05 1.43
C ILE A 13 -12.24 -7.44 1.06
N ASP A 14 -12.57 -6.31 1.67
CA ASP A 14 -13.67 -5.44 1.26
C ASP A 14 -13.15 -4.33 0.34
N LYS A 15 -12.83 -4.73 -0.89
CA LYS A 15 -12.30 -3.84 -1.93
C LYS A 15 -13.16 -2.61 -2.18
N LYS A 16 -14.50 -2.76 -2.12
CA LYS A 16 -15.43 -1.65 -2.36
C LYS A 16 -15.31 -0.60 -1.27
N LYS A 17 -15.27 -1.01 0.01
CA LYS A 17 -15.06 -0.07 1.11
C LYS A 17 -13.67 0.55 1.08
N THR A 18 -12.64 -0.21 0.72
CA THR A 18 -11.28 0.32 0.59
C THR A 18 -11.21 1.39 -0.50
N ILE A 19 -11.80 1.15 -1.67
CA ILE A 19 -11.89 2.16 -2.73
C ILE A 19 -12.64 3.41 -2.24
N GLU A 20 -13.76 3.24 -1.54
CA GLU A 20 -14.55 4.35 -1.00
C GLU A 20 -13.75 5.19 0.02
N LEU A 21 -12.99 4.54 0.90
CA LEU A 21 -12.08 5.19 1.83
C LEU A 21 -11.04 6.03 1.06
N PHE A 22 -10.38 5.42 0.08
CA PHE A 22 -9.30 6.05 -0.69
C PHE A 22 -9.78 7.21 -1.57
N LYS A 23 -11.05 7.30 -1.97
CA LYS A 23 -11.56 8.43 -2.77
C LYS A 23 -11.27 9.79 -2.14
N ASN A 24 -11.45 9.89 -0.83
CA ASN A 24 -11.36 11.16 -0.10
C ASN A 24 -9.99 11.39 0.55
N LEU A 25 -9.11 10.39 0.51
CA LEU A 25 -7.76 10.50 1.06
C LEU A 25 -6.85 11.30 0.11
N PRO A 26 -5.94 12.12 0.66
CA PRO A 26 -5.00 12.90 -0.14
C PRO A 26 -3.95 11.98 -0.79
N LYS A 27 -3.22 12.53 -1.76
CA LYS A 27 -2.01 11.87 -2.25
C LYS A 27 -0.87 12.00 -1.25
N VAL A 28 0.03 11.03 -1.22
CA VAL A 28 1.26 11.11 -0.40
C VAL A 28 2.06 12.38 -0.72
N SER A 29 2.06 12.78 -2.00
CA SER A 29 2.72 13.99 -2.51
C SER A 29 2.00 15.31 -2.22
N GLU A 30 0.78 15.31 -1.68
CA GLU A 30 0.04 16.54 -1.39
C GLU A 30 0.42 17.13 -0.03
N LYS A 31 0.35 18.46 0.09
CA LYS A 31 0.61 19.18 1.37
C LYS A 31 -0.39 18.83 2.48
N ALA A 32 -1.56 18.31 2.12
CA ALA A 32 -2.54 17.80 3.08
C ALA A 32 -2.05 16.52 3.78
N HIS A 33 -1.04 15.85 3.21
CA HIS A 33 -0.28 14.77 3.83
C HIS A 33 1.14 15.29 4.16
N CYS A 34 2.19 14.70 3.60
CA CYS A 34 3.58 15.13 3.77
C CYS A 34 4.01 16.13 2.69
N GLY A 35 3.96 15.73 1.41
CA GLY A 35 4.28 16.59 0.27
C GLY A 35 5.75 17.00 0.09
N CYS A 36 6.70 16.38 0.80
CA CYS A 36 8.14 16.61 0.60
C CYS A 36 8.64 16.09 -0.76
N GLU A 37 9.86 16.44 -1.15
CA GLU A 37 10.45 16.04 -2.44
C GLU A 37 10.51 14.51 -2.61
N ASP A 38 10.88 13.79 -1.53
CA ASP A 38 10.93 12.33 -1.56
C ASP A 38 9.53 11.71 -1.74
N CYS A 39 8.50 12.27 -1.09
CA CYS A 39 7.10 11.84 -1.26
C CYS A 39 6.57 12.14 -2.66
N GLN A 40 6.94 13.29 -3.25
CA GLN A 40 6.59 13.63 -4.63
C GLN A 40 7.23 12.66 -5.61
N LEU A 41 8.51 12.33 -5.41
CA LEU A 41 9.23 11.35 -6.21
C LEU A 41 8.58 9.97 -6.09
N PHE A 42 8.29 9.50 -4.87
CA PHE A 42 7.60 8.23 -4.63
C PHE A 42 6.27 8.17 -5.39
N THR A 43 5.38 9.14 -5.21
CA THR A 43 4.07 9.19 -5.88
C THR A 43 4.19 9.16 -7.41
N LYS A 44 5.24 9.78 -7.97
CA LYS A 44 5.52 9.74 -9.41
C LYS A 44 5.99 8.35 -9.85
N GLN A 45 6.89 7.71 -9.10
CA GLN A 45 7.51 6.45 -9.51
C GLN A 45 6.64 5.22 -9.25
N ILE A 46 5.83 5.21 -8.18
CA ILE A 46 5.01 4.04 -7.82
C ILE A 46 3.98 3.68 -8.90
N GLN A 47 3.57 4.65 -9.72
CA GLN A 47 2.70 4.45 -10.89
C GLN A 47 3.37 3.62 -12.00
N HIS A 48 4.70 3.49 -11.97
CA HIS A 48 5.51 2.72 -12.90
C HIS A 48 6.04 1.41 -12.31
N ALA A 49 5.51 0.99 -11.15
CA ALA A 49 5.79 -0.33 -10.59
C ALA A 49 5.42 -1.45 -11.57
N SER A 50 5.94 -2.66 -11.33
CA SER A 50 5.63 -3.80 -12.18
C SER A 50 4.12 -4.07 -12.22
N PRO A 51 3.59 -4.65 -13.32
CA PRO A 51 2.17 -5.00 -13.39
C PRO A 51 1.70 -5.86 -12.21
N GLN A 52 2.54 -6.77 -11.73
CA GLN A 52 2.25 -7.63 -10.57
C GLN A 52 1.99 -6.81 -9.30
N VAL A 53 2.79 -5.78 -9.04
CA VAL A 53 2.62 -4.88 -7.89
C VAL A 53 1.36 -4.02 -8.03
N LEU A 54 1.12 -3.47 -9.23
CA LEU A 54 -0.06 -2.65 -9.48
C LEU A 54 -1.36 -3.47 -9.40
N ASP A 55 -1.34 -4.72 -9.89
CA ASP A 55 -2.47 -5.64 -9.79
C ASP A 55 -2.73 -6.05 -8.34
N PHE A 56 -1.68 -6.22 -7.52
CA PHE A 56 -1.82 -6.45 -6.08
C PHE A 56 -2.54 -5.29 -5.37
N PHE A 57 -2.11 -4.04 -5.57
CA PHE A 57 -2.82 -2.88 -5.03
C PHE A 57 -4.28 -2.79 -5.51
N LYS A 58 -4.50 -3.06 -6.80
CA LYS A 58 -5.83 -3.09 -7.39
C LYS A 58 -6.71 -4.19 -6.81
N GLN A 59 -6.15 -5.34 -6.43
CA GLN A 59 -6.86 -6.41 -5.75
C GLN A 59 -7.33 -5.95 -4.36
N LEU A 60 -6.47 -5.26 -3.61
CA LEU A 60 -6.81 -4.67 -2.31
C LEU A 60 -7.81 -3.49 -2.40
N GLY A 61 -7.88 -2.83 -3.56
CA GLY A 61 -8.66 -1.61 -3.75
C GLY A 61 -7.93 -0.35 -3.28
N VAL A 62 -6.61 -0.43 -3.14
CA VAL A 62 -5.73 0.64 -2.71
C VAL A 62 -5.23 1.41 -3.94
N ASP A 63 -5.25 2.74 -3.87
CA ASP A 63 -4.54 3.61 -4.81
C ASP A 63 -3.12 3.84 -4.25
N PRO A 64 -2.06 3.30 -4.87
CA PRO A 64 -0.72 3.35 -4.31
C PRO A 64 -0.13 4.78 -4.28
N THR A 65 -0.80 5.77 -4.89
CA THR A 65 -0.38 7.17 -4.84
C THR A 65 -0.93 7.94 -3.62
N LYS A 66 -1.85 7.33 -2.88
CA LYS A 66 -2.59 7.94 -1.77
C LYS A 66 -2.13 7.46 -0.40
N GLU A 67 -2.65 8.12 0.64
CA GLU A 67 -2.39 7.90 2.08
C GLU A 67 -1.65 6.61 2.41
N ALA A 68 -0.38 6.76 2.71
CA ALA A 68 0.54 5.71 3.13
C ALA A 68 1.65 6.34 3.95
N GLU A 69 2.17 5.62 4.94
CA GLU A 69 3.38 6.04 5.63
C GLU A 69 4.57 5.69 4.73
N VAL A 70 5.19 6.70 4.11
CA VAL A 70 6.26 6.52 3.13
C VAL A 70 7.55 7.11 3.65
N TRP A 71 8.64 6.34 3.59
CA TRP A 71 9.98 6.82 3.89
C TRP A 71 10.99 6.32 2.88
N ARG A 72 11.98 7.17 2.57
CA ARG A 72 13.16 6.77 1.81
C ARG A 72 14.08 5.98 2.76
N ALA A 73 14.13 4.67 2.57
CA ALA A 73 14.88 3.76 3.43
C ALA A 73 16.39 3.77 3.12
N ILE A 74 16.76 3.81 1.83
CA ILE A 74 18.15 3.84 1.39
C ILE A 74 18.29 4.95 0.34
N PRO A 75 19.17 5.94 0.58
CA PRO A 75 19.43 6.99 -0.39
C PRO A 75 20.13 6.43 -1.63
N ASN A 76 20.03 7.17 -2.74
CA ASN A 76 20.57 6.84 -4.05
C ASN A 76 22.12 6.66 -4.08
N GLU A 77 22.62 5.53 -3.59
CA GLU A 77 24.04 5.15 -3.66
C GLU A 77 24.37 4.42 -4.97
N ASP A 78 23.41 3.64 -5.52
CA ASP A 78 23.60 2.80 -6.71
C ASP A 78 22.77 3.24 -7.93
N GLY A 79 22.32 4.49 -7.97
CA GLY A 79 21.45 5.02 -9.05
C GLY A 79 19.95 4.88 -8.77
N PHE A 80 19.56 4.24 -7.65
CA PHE A 80 18.18 4.02 -7.25
C PHE A 80 17.94 4.40 -5.79
N ASP A 81 16.89 5.17 -5.52
CA ASP A 81 16.36 5.35 -4.17
C ASP A 81 15.49 4.15 -3.78
N THR A 82 15.64 3.66 -2.55
CA THR A 82 14.75 2.64 -1.99
C THR A 82 13.72 3.28 -1.07
N TYR A 83 12.45 2.96 -1.30
CA TYR A 83 11.33 3.42 -0.50
C TYR A 83 10.67 2.25 0.21
N SER A 84 10.18 2.51 1.41
CA SER A 84 9.24 1.64 2.12
C SER A 84 7.93 2.40 2.30
N ALA A 85 6.82 1.68 2.27
CA ALA A 85 5.49 2.26 2.32
C ALA A 85 4.51 1.31 3.03
N ASP A 86 3.82 1.84 4.04
CA ASP A 86 2.78 1.11 4.78
C ASP A 86 1.40 1.57 4.33
N TYR A 87 0.58 0.61 3.90
CA TYR A 87 -0.77 0.84 3.39
C TYR A 87 -1.81 0.14 4.26
N HIS A 88 -3.03 0.70 4.29
CA HIS A 88 -4.17 0.14 4.98
C HIS A 88 -5.26 -0.27 3.99
N PHE A 89 -5.95 -1.38 4.27
CA PHE A 89 -7.16 -1.79 3.54
C PHE A 89 -8.19 -2.35 4.51
N ILE A 90 -9.46 -2.43 4.07
CA ILE A 90 -10.58 -2.89 4.90
C ILE A 90 -10.84 -4.38 4.62
N GLY A 91 -10.92 -5.17 5.67
CA GLY A 91 -11.09 -6.61 5.56
C GLY A 91 -11.29 -7.32 6.90
N ALA A 92 -11.12 -8.63 6.88
CA ALA A 92 -11.09 -9.49 8.06
C ALA A 92 -10.11 -10.64 7.83
N ILE A 93 -9.37 -11.02 8.86
CA ILE A 93 -8.52 -12.21 8.86
C ILE A 93 -9.32 -13.35 9.49
N GLN A 94 -9.34 -14.53 8.87
CA GLN A 94 -9.96 -15.72 9.47
C GLN A 94 -8.87 -16.62 10.07
N GLY A 95 -9.21 -17.28 11.17
CA GLY A 95 -8.34 -18.30 11.78
C GLY A 95 -7.34 -17.75 12.80
N THR A 96 -7.45 -16.48 13.20
CA THR A 96 -6.70 -15.90 14.32
C THR A 96 -7.60 -14.94 15.10
N ASP A 97 -7.48 -14.97 16.43
CA ASP A 97 -8.15 -14.03 17.35
C ASP A 97 -7.19 -12.90 17.80
N ASP A 98 -5.90 -12.99 17.43
CA ASP A 98 -4.85 -12.08 17.86
C ASP A 98 -4.36 -11.18 16.71
N LEU A 99 -3.92 -9.97 17.08
CA LEU A 99 -3.13 -9.11 16.20
C LEU A 99 -1.74 -9.74 16.03
N ASP A 100 -1.52 -10.40 14.90
CA ASP A 100 -0.22 -10.97 14.54
C ASP A 100 0.20 -10.57 13.12
N TRP A 101 1.50 -10.62 12.87
CA TRP A 101 2.08 -10.30 11.56
C TRP A 101 1.98 -11.51 10.64
N ILE A 102 1.35 -11.34 9.48
CA ILE A 102 1.45 -12.31 8.39
C ILE A 102 2.65 -11.91 7.54
N GLN A 103 3.77 -12.62 7.69
CA GLN A 103 4.93 -12.45 6.81
C GLN A 103 4.65 -13.11 5.47
N VAL A 104 4.84 -12.38 4.37
CA VAL A 104 4.70 -12.90 3.01
C VAL A 104 6.11 -13.00 2.41
N GLU A 105 6.51 -14.19 1.97
CA GLU A 105 7.81 -14.45 1.31
C GLU A 105 7.81 -14.05 -0.17
#